data_AF-A0A6J4ISG7-F1
#
_entry.id   AF-A0A6J4ISG7-F1
#
_cell.length_a   1.000
_cell.length_b   1.000
_cell.length_c   1.000
_cell.angle_alpha   90.00
_cell.angle_beta   90.00
_cell.angle_gamma   90.00
#
_symmetry.space_group_name_H-M   'P 1'
#
loop_
_entity.id
_entity.type
_entity.pdbx_description
1 polymer ?
#
loop_
_entity_poly.entity_id
_entity_poly.type
_entity_poly.pdbx_seq_one_letter_code
_entity_poly.pdbx_strand_id
1 'polypeptide(L)'
;MWAPEFRREIEEPIAGALEVPPSALVLVTEGNYLLLAEPPWDGIRALLDEAWFLEPDDDVRRARLVARHERHGRSHAEAVARAAARDAANARMIAATATRADRLIRY
;
A
#
# COMPACT_ATOMS: atom_id res chain seq x y z
N MET A 1 9.96 18.39 10.30
CA MET A 1 8.62 17.77 10.48
C MET A 1 8.83 16.36 11.01
N TRP A 2 7.83 15.75 11.66
CA TRP A 2 7.93 14.35 12.09
C TRP A 2 6.76 13.55 11.53
N ALA A 3 7.04 12.36 11.00
CA ALA A 3 6.05 11.44 10.47
C ALA A 3 5.92 10.19 11.37
N PRO A 4 4.74 9.55 11.42
CA PRO A 4 4.57 8.29 12.12
C PRO A 4 5.23 7.14 11.34
N GLU A 5 5.72 6.14 12.08
CA GLU A 5 6.20 4.86 11.52
C GLU A 5 5.20 3.76 11.91
N PHE A 6 4.76 2.93 10.96
CA PHE A 6 3.99 1.74 11.30
C PHE A 6 4.93 0.57 11.60
N ARG A 7 5.03 0.17 12.87
CA ARG A 7 5.92 -0.93 13.29
C ARG A 7 5.20 -2.27 13.18
N ARG A 8 5.69 -3.11 12.28
CA ARG A 8 5.05 -4.39 11.94
C ARG A 8 5.16 -5.43 13.05
N GLU A 9 6.14 -5.31 13.94
CA GLU A 9 6.36 -6.22 15.06
C GLU A 9 5.27 -6.11 16.13
N ILE A 10 4.65 -4.93 16.24
CA ILE A 10 3.63 -4.60 17.25
C ILE A 10 2.28 -4.21 16.63
N GLU A 11 2.19 -4.16 15.30
CA GLU A 11 1.01 -3.74 14.53
C GLU A 11 0.46 -2.34 14.91
N GLU A 12 1.34 -1.42 15.34
CA GLU A 12 0.95 -0.10 15.82
C GLU A 12 1.67 1.05 15.08
N PRO A 13 1.01 2.20 14.90
CA PRO A 13 1.64 3.43 14.47
C PRO A 13 2.38 4.10 15.65
N ILE A 14 3.68 4.33 15.50
CA ILE A 14 4.50 5.11 16.44
C ILE A 14 4.55 6.56 15.95
N ALA A 15 3.91 7.47 16.69
CA ALA A 15 3.92 8.89 16.36
C ALA A 15 5.32 9.49 16.50
N GLY A 16 5.69 10.37 15.56
CA GLY A 16 6.94 11.11 15.61
C GLY A 16 8.21 10.27 15.45
N ALA A 17 8.11 9.06 14.88
CA ALA A 17 9.22 8.13 14.76
C ALA A 17 10.21 8.48 13.64
N LEU A 18 9.76 9.20 12.61
CA LEU A 18 10.57 9.52 11.44
C LEU A 18 10.76 11.03 11.32
N GLU A 19 12.02 11.49 11.43
CA GLU A 19 12.36 12.89 11.17
C GLU A 19 12.32 13.18 9.67
N VAL A 20 11.57 14.21 9.29
CA VAL A 20 11.65 14.84 7.97
C VAL A 20 12.47 16.12 8.12
N PRO A 21 13.76 16.10 7.69
CA PRO A 21 14.61 17.27 7.83
C PRO A 21 14.14 18.40 6.90
N PRO A 22 14.35 19.67 7.28
CA PRO A 22 14.01 20.81 6.40
C PRO A 22 14.74 20.81 5.06
N SER A 23 15.86 20.08 4.96
CA SER A 23 16.64 19.91 3.73
C SER A 23 16.08 18.84 2.79
N ALA A 24 15.05 18.09 3.19
CA ALA A 24 14.41 17.10 2.31
C ALA A 24 13.78 17.79 1.09
N LEU A 25 14.27 17.46 -0.09
CA LEU A 25 13.76 18.01 -1.36
C LEU A 25 12.65 17.18 -1.98
N VAL A 26 12.60 15.87 -1.66
CA VAL A 26 11.63 14.93 -2.19
C VAL A 26 11.08 14.10 -1.04
N LEU A 27 9.75 14.00 -0.99
CA LEU A 27 9.01 13.19 -0.04
C LEU A 27 8.26 12.12 -0.82
N VAL A 28 8.56 10.86 -0.52
CA VAL A 28 7.82 9.73 -1.09
C VAL A 28 6.89 9.19 0.00
N THR A 29 5.61 9.19 -0.30
CA THR A 29 4.58 8.55 0.52
C THR A 29 4.03 7.34 -0.21
N GLU A 30 3.80 6.25 0.52
CA GLU A 30 3.28 5.00 -0.03
C GLU A 30 1.99 4.59 0.69
N GLY A 31 1.09 3.96 -0.05
CA GLY A 31 -0.17 3.50 0.51
C GLY A 31 -1.14 3.02 -0.56
N ASN A 32 -2.03 2.13 -0.15
CA ASN A 32 -3.02 1.53 -1.05
C ASN A 32 -4.13 2.50 -1.48
N TYR A 33 -4.42 3.52 -0.68
CA TYR A 33 -5.62 4.37 -0.84
C TYR A 33 -5.31 5.81 -1.25
N LEU A 34 -4.05 6.11 -1.62
CA LEU A 34 -3.64 7.47 -2.00
C LEU A 34 -4.42 8.03 -3.20
N LEU A 35 -4.96 7.14 -4.04
CA LEU A 35 -5.73 7.46 -5.23
C LEU A 35 -7.23 7.21 -5.08
N LEU A 36 -7.72 6.78 -3.92
CA LEU A 36 -9.14 6.51 -3.74
C LEU A 36 -9.94 7.82 -3.78
N ALA A 37 -11.11 7.79 -4.42
CA ALA A 37 -11.98 8.94 -4.60
C ALA A 37 -13.05 9.08 -3.51
N GLU A 38 -12.95 8.28 -2.45
CA GLU A 38 -13.96 8.13 -1.41
C GLU A 38 -13.40 8.62 -0.06
N PRO A 39 -14.23 9.25 0.79
CA PRO A 39 -13.82 9.64 2.13
C PRO A 39 -13.32 8.42 2.95
N PRO A 40 -12.30 8.58 3.81
CA PRO A 40 -11.60 9.83 4.14
C PRO A 40 -10.40 10.15 3.22
N TRP A 41 -10.25 9.47 2.08
CA TRP A 41 -9.03 9.46 1.26
C TRP A 41 -9.11 10.36 0.02
N ASP A 42 -10.30 10.84 -0.32
CA ASP A 42 -10.63 11.62 -1.50
C ASP A 42 -9.80 12.90 -1.69
N GLY A 43 -9.30 13.48 -0.60
CA GLY A 43 -8.43 14.66 -0.64
C GLY A 43 -6.95 14.39 -0.95
N ILE A 44 -6.46 13.15 -0.84
CA ILE A 44 -5.02 12.87 -0.88
C ILE A 44 -4.40 13.15 -2.23
N ARG A 45 -5.04 12.73 -3.33
CA ARG A 45 -4.46 12.89 -4.68
C ARG A 45 -4.07 14.35 -4.96
N ALA A 46 -4.85 15.32 -4.49
CA ALA A 46 -4.59 16.74 -4.73
C ALA A 46 -3.36 17.28 -3.97
N LEU A 47 -2.86 16.54 -2.97
CA LEU A 47 -1.67 16.88 -2.19
C LEU A 47 -0.37 16.33 -2.80
N LEU A 48 -0.46 15.50 -3.84
CA LEU A 48 0.68 14.83 -4.47
C LEU A 48 1.08 15.56 -5.76
N ASP A 49 2.35 15.94 -5.86
CA ASP A 49 2.93 16.47 -7.11
C ASP A 49 2.91 15.40 -8.22
N GLU A 50 3.22 14.15 -7.86
CA GLU A 50 3.20 13.00 -8.76
C GLU A 50 2.75 11.74 -8.03
N ALA A 51 1.94 10.91 -8.69
CA ALA A 51 1.42 9.67 -8.15
C ALA A 51 1.66 8.50 -9.12
N TRP A 52 2.35 7.46 -8.64
CA TRP A 52 2.71 6.28 -9.42
C TRP A 52 1.93 5.06 -8.95
N PHE A 53 1.25 4.40 -9.88
CA PHE A 53 0.54 3.15 -9.61
C PHE A 53 1.41 1.95 -9.98
N LEU A 54 1.58 1.05 -9.02
CA LEU A 54 2.30 -0.20 -9.20
C LEU A 54 1.32 -1.32 -9.56
N GLU A 55 1.44 -1.84 -10.78
CA GLU A 55 0.61 -2.92 -11.32
C GLU A 55 1.47 -4.18 -11.56
N PRO A 56 1.81 -4.94 -10.49
CA PRO A 56 2.49 -6.21 -10.66
C PRO A 56 1.54 -7.24 -11.27
N ASP A 57 2.11 -8.24 -11.96
CA ASP A 57 1.34 -9.40 -12.44
C ASP A 57 0.52 -10.04 -11.31
N ASP A 58 -0.74 -10.37 -11.58
CA ASP A 58 -1.70 -10.84 -10.58
C ASP A 58 -1.20 -12.11 -9.86
N ASP A 59 -0.61 -13.02 -10.64
CA ASP A 59 0.00 -14.26 -10.14
C ASP A 59 1.20 -13.99 -9.23
N VAL A 60 2.05 -13.03 -9.61
CA VAL A 60 3.20 -12.62 -8.80
C VAL A 60 2.74 -11.96 -7.51
N ARG A 61 1.73 -11.07 -7.58
CA ARG A 61 1.14 -10.42 -6.41
C ARG A 61 0.58 -11.46 -5.44
N ARG A 62 -0.21 -12.41 -5.94
CA ARG A 62 -0.82 -13.48 -5.13
C ARG A 62 0.26 -14.37 -4.49
N ALA A 63 1.26 -14.79 -5.25
CA ALA A 63 2.35 -15.61 -4.73
C ALA A 63 3.12 -14.90 -3.61
N ARG A 64 3.46 -13.61 -3.79
CA ARG A 64 4.12 -12.79 -2.75
C ARG A 64 3.27 -12.65 -1.49
N LEU A 65 1.96 -12.50 -1.64
CA LEU A 65 1.03 -12.38 -0.52
C LEU A 65 0.92 -13.68 0.29
N VAL A 66 0.81 -14.82 -0.38
CA VAL A 66 0.83 -16.14 0.27
C VAL A 66 2.14 -16.33 1.03
N ALA A 67 3.27 -16.10 0.39
CA ALA A 67 4.59 -16.21 1.01
C ALA A 67 4.74 -15.28 2.25
N ARG A 68 4.15 -14.08 2.21
CA ARG A 68 4.13 -13.17 3.36
C ARG A 68 3.33 -13.78 4.52
N HIS A 69 2.15 -14.33 4.26
CA HIS A 69 1.34 -14.96 5.30
C HIS A 69 2.02 -16.17 5.93
N GLU A 70 2.71 -16.98 5.14
CA GLU A 70 3.52 -18.12 5.62
C GLU A 70 4.68 -17.67 6.51
N ARG A 71 5.39 -16.60 6.14
CA ARG A 71 6.44 -16.00 6.99
C ARG A 71 5.93 -15.53 8.35
N HIS A 72 4.63 -15.23 8.46
CA HIS A 72 3.97 -14.91 9.72
C HIS A 72 3.35 -16.15 10.42
N GLY A 73 3.80 -17.36 10.05
CA GLY A 73 3.48 -18.60 10.75
C GLY A 73 2.17 -19.30 10.33
N ARG A 74 1.51 -18.84 9.26
CA ARG A 74 0.29 -19.49 8.76
C ARG A 74 0.62 -20.70 7.89
N SER A 75 -0.26 -21.70 7.88
CA SER A 75 -0.15 -22.78 6.90
C SER A 75 -0.42 -22.28 5.47
N HIS A 76 0.09 -23.00 4.48
CA HIS A 76 -0.14 -22.68 3.07
C HIS A 76 -1.63 -22.55 2.73
N ALA A 77 -2.45 -23.49 3.20
CA ALA A 77 -3.88 -23.50 2.95
C ALA A 77 -4.58 -22.26 3.53
N GLU A 78 -4.23 -21.86 4.76
CA GLU A 78 -4.76 -20.63 5.39
C GLU A 78 -4.28 -19.36 4.68
N ALA A 79 -3.02 -19.34 4.23
CA ALA A 79 -2.44 -18.23 3.49
C ALA A 79 -3.15 -18.01 2.14
N VAL A 80 -3.38 -19.09 1.39
CA VAL A 80 -4.13 -19.07 0.12
C VAL A 80 -5.58 -18.63 0.33
N ALA A 81 -6.27 -19.18 1.33
CA ALA A 81 -7.65 -18.83 1.60
C ALA A 81 -7.82 -17.34 1.96
N ARG A 82 -6.89 -16.77 2.73
CA ARG A 82 -6.89 -15.34 3.06
C ARG A 82 -6.63 -14.45 1.86
N ALA A 83 -5.61 -14.79 1.06
CA ALA A 83 -5.28 -14.07 -0.16
C ALA A 83 -6.45 -14.03 -1.16
N ALA A 84 -7.27 -15.10 -1.20
CA ALA A 84 -8.44 -15.17 -2.06
C ALA A 84 -9.64 -14.33 -1.55
N ALA A 85 -9.89 -14.30 -0.24
CA ALA A 85 -11.15 -13.76 0.30
C ALA A 85 -11.14 -12.25 0.59
N ARG A 86 -10.14 -11.74 1.33
CA ARG A 86 -10.14 -10.34 1.79
C ARG A 86 -9.41 -9.42 0.82
N ASP A 87 -8.33 -9.89 0.23
CA ASP A 87 -7.46 -9.06 -0.60
C ASP A 87 -8.02 -8.86 -2.01
N ALA A 88 -8.87 -9.76 -2.52
CA ALA A 88 -9.42 -9.62 -3.87
C ALA A 88 -10.41 -8.44 -4.01
N ALA A 89 -11.22 -8.16 -2.98
CA ALA A 89 -12.10 -6.99 -2.99
C ALA A 89 -11.30 -5.69 -2.89
N ASN A 90 -10.31 -5.67 -1.99
CA ASN A 90 -9.44 -4.51 -1.82
C ASN A 90 -8.60 -4.24 -3.07
N ALA A 91 -8.00 -5.28 -3.65
CA ALA A 91 -7.22 -5.18 -4.88
C ALA A 91 -8.06 -4.66 -6.05
N ARG A 92 -9.32 -5.11 -6.20
CA ARG A 92 -10.22 -4.59 -7.22
C ARG A 92 -10.54 -3.11 -7.03
N MET A 93 -10.82 -2.70 -5.79
CA MET A 93 -11.05 -1.30 -5.45
C MET A 93 -9.82 -0.45 -5.79
N ILE A 94 -8.62 -0.87 -5.36
CA ILE A 94 -7.36 -0.17 -5.64
C ILE A 94 -7.07 -0.13 -7.14
N ALA A 95 -7.21 -1.24 -7.86
CA ALA A 95 -6.98 -1.31 -9.30
C ALA A 95 -7.89 -0.35 -10.09
N ALA A 96 -9.13 -0.16 -9.66
CA ALA A 96 -10.05 0.80 -10.28
C ALA A 96 -9.57 2.26 -10.15
N THR A 97 -8.65 2.57 -9.23
CA THR A 97 -8.08 3.90 -9.04
C THR A 97 -6.86 4.20 -9.93
N ALA A 98 -6.33 3.19 -10.64
CA ALA A 98 -5.09 3.32 -11.42
C ALA A 98 -5.13 4.44 -12.47
N THR A 99 -6.31 4.75 -13.01
CA THR A 99 -6.52 5.85 -13.98
C THR A 99 -6.28 7.24 -13.39
N ARG A 100 -6.20 7.39 -12.07
CA ARG A 100 -5.91 8.65 -11.36
C ARG A 100 -4.41 8.86 -11.11
N ALA A 101 -3.57 7.91 -11.50
CA ALA A 101 -2.12 8.00 -11.40
C ALA A 101 -1.55 8.76 -12.59
N ASP A 102 -0.43 9.45 -12.37
CA ASP A 102 0.32 10.10 -13.44
C ASP A 102 1.14 9.09 -14.23
N ARG A 103 1.57 7.99 -13.59
CA ARG A 103 2.32 6.89 -14.20
C ARG A 103 1.83 5.54 -13.70
N LEU A 104 1.82 4.57 -14.59
CA LEU A 104 1.55 3.17 -14.28
C LEU A 104 2.82 2.36 -14.57
N ILE A 105 3.29 1.61 -13.57
CA ILE A 105 4.49 0.79 -13.65
C ILE A 105 4.10 -0.68 -13.58
N ARG A 106 4.45 -1.46 -14.60
CA ARG A 106 4.22 -2.92 -14.68
C ARG A 106 5.53 -3.67 -14.49
N TYR A 107 5.54 -4.71 -13.65
CA TYR A 107 6.74 -5.47 -13.29
C TYR A 107 6.44 -6.83 -12.64
#